data_AF-A0A5C4R337-F1
#
_entry.id   AF-A0A5C4R337-F1
#
_cell.length_a   1.000
_cell.length_b   1.000
_cell.length_c   1.000
_cell.angle_alpha   90.00
_cell.angle_beta   90.00
_cell.angle_gamma   90.00
#
_symmetry.space_group_name_H-M   'P 1'
#
loop_
_entity.id
_entity.type
_entity.pdbx_description
1 polymer ?
#
loop_
_entity_poly.entity_id
_entity_poly.type
_entity_poly.pdbx_seq_one_letter_code
_entity_poly.pdbx_strand_id
1 'polypeptide(L)'
;MKMLHVLRGRVLALCAAGRTTPLSAGFSHCGGSPPALAGRQGFRRGARFALPRLTPRPFWAPDHGAKTGRDRRKRKESQMAQAIQTETAAEQARDHMLRLLIAEQNDAFRRCLGFAALWRDHHLKGRAVVTPGFEALPVATKSALMGKVINFTDFTEENDPWEDHSFGRVEADGAAIFWKIDLFDTAYTFGATMPDCACDPDQTRRVLTLYLPSEH
;
A
#
# COMPACT_ATOMS: atom_id res chain seq x y z
N MET A 1 25.81 -45.83 -0.88
CA MET A 1 25.57 -46.44 0.44
C MET A 1 26.39 -45.68 1.48
N LYS A 2 25.70 -45.20 2.54
CA LYS A 2 26.23 -44.54 3.77
C LYS A 2 26.87 -43.14 3.52
N MET A 3 26.61 -42.09 4.29
CA MET A 3 25.93 -41.98 5.58
C MET A 3 25.43 -40.54 5.78
N LEU A 4 24.15 -40.45 6.15
CA LEU A 4 23.42 -39.27 6.59
C LEU A 4 23.94 -38.86 7.98
N HIS A 5 24.40 -37.62 8.18
CA HIS A 5 24.57 -37.06 9.52
C HIS A 5 23.60 -35.89 9.72
N VAL A 6 22.52 -36.22 10.42
CA VAL A 6 21.52 -35.32 10.97
C VAL A 6 22.08 -34.78 12.29
N LEU A 7 22.33 -33.47 12.37
CA LEU A 7 22.60 -32.79 13.63
C LEU A 7 21.33 -32.06 14.11
N ARG A 8 20.69 -32.66 15.11
CA ARG A 8 19.60 -32.11 15.90
C ARG A 8 20.16 -31.07 16.89
N GLY A 9 19.84 -29.80 16.72
CA GLY A 9 20.06 -28.73 17.70
C GLY A 9 18.76 -28.38 18.42
N ARG A 10 18.77 -28.50 19.75
CA ARG A 10 17.60 -28.38 20.65
C ARG A 10 17.12 -26.94 20.81
N VAL A 11 15.79 -26.82 20.87
CA VAL A 11 15.00 -25.71 21.38
C VAL A 11 15.19 -25.59 22.90
N LEU A 12 15.45 -24.39 23.40
CA LEU A 12 15.33 -24.04 24.82
C LEU A 12 14.43 -22.80 24.92
N ALA A 13 13.15 -23.06 25.20
CA ALA A 13 12.20 -22.06 25.64
C ALA A 13 12.40 -21.83 27.14
N LEU A 14 12.68 -20.58 27.54
CA LEU A 14 12.64 -20.18 28.94
C LEU A 14 11.29 -19.48 29.21
N CYS A 15 10.37 -20.20 29.84
CA CYS A 15 9.19 -19.61 30.49
C CYS A 15 9.61 -19.05 31.85
N ALA A 16 9.28 -17.78 32.13
CA ALA A 16 9.27 -17.23 33.47
C ALA A 16 7.82 -16.86 33.84
N ALA A 17 7.23 -17.65 34.72
CA ALA A 17 5.99 -17.36 35.41
C ALA A 17 6.26 -16.48 36.64
N GLY A 18 5.39 -15.50 36.92
CA GLY A 18 5.59 -14.58 38.03
C GLY A 18 4.37 -13.76 38.46
N ARG A 19 3.35 -14.47 38.97
CA ARG A 19 2.41 -14.10 40.05
C ARG A 19 1.59 -12.79 40.01
N THR A 20 0.29 -13.04 40.11
CA THR A 20 -0.82 -12.19 40.51
C THR A 20 -0.76 -11.78 42.00
N THR A 21 -1.30 -10.60 42.32
CA THR A 21 -2.25 -10.40 43.45
C THR A 21 -2.95 -9.03 43.32
N PRO A 22 -4.26 -8.93 43.64
CA PRO A 22 -5.03 -7.70 43.58
C PRO A 22 -5.20 -7.06 44.96
N LEU A 23 -5.35 -5.74 45.00
CA LEU A 23 -5.94 -5.02 46.14
C LEU A 23 -6.90 -3.96 45.63
N SER A 24 -8.13 -4.06 46.13
CA SER A 24 -9.28 -3.22 45.91
C SER A 24 -9.31 -2.03 46.87
N ALA A 25 -10.24 -1.12 46.57
CA ALA A 25 -10.93 -0.17 47.43
C ALA A 25 -10.46 1.29 47.35
N GLY A 26 -11.38 2.13 46.90
CA GLY A 26 -11.24 3.58 46.90
C GLY A 26 -12.40 4.27 46.20
N PHE A 27 -13.57 4.26 46.84
CA PHE A 27 -14.76 5.03 46.47
C PHE A 27 -14.42 6.50 46.17
N SER A 28 -15.01 7.06 45.12
CA SER A 28 -15.56 8.42 45.20
C SER A 28 -16.70 8.59 44.20
N HIS A 29 -17.92 8.53 44.73
CA HIS A 29 -19.14 9.03 44.12
C HIS A 29 -19.11 10.56 44.21
N CYS A 30 -19.06 11.25 43.08
CA CYS A 30 -19.49 12.64 42.99
C CYS A 30 -20.65 12.71 42.00
N GLY A 31 -21.85 12.80 42.55
CA GLY A 31 -23.06 13.10 41.82
C GLY A 31 -23.00 14.52 41.25
N GLY A 32 -23.34 14.63 39.97
CA GLY A 32 -23.72 15.89 39.33
C GLY A 32 -25.14 15.72 38.81
N SER A 33 -26.10 16.21 39.60
CA SER A 33 -27.52 16.24 39.25
C SER A 33 -27.78 17.05 37.98
N PRO A 34 -28.81 16.70 37.19
CA PRO A 34 -29.20 17.48 36.01
C PRO A 34 -29.89 18.79 36.45
N PRO A 35 -29.69 19.92 35.74
CA PRO A 35 -30.42 21.13 36.06
C PRO A 35 -31.91 20.95 35.77
N ALA A 36 -32.67 21.27 36.81
CA ALA A 36 -34.12 21.22 36.86
C ALA A 36 -34.77 22.24 35.92
N LEU A 37 -35.95 21.83 35.47
CA LEU A 37 -37.01 22.62 34.88
C LEU A 37 -37.27 23.92 35.67
N ALA A 38 -36.97 25.06 35.03
CA ALA A 38 -37.75 26.29 35.15
C ALA A 38 -38.53 26.40 33.83
N GLY A 39 -39.81 26.70 33.76
CA GLY A 39 -40.67 27.43 34.67
C GLY A 39 -41.74 28.01 33.75
N ARG A 40 -42.98 27.59 33.96
CA ARG A 40 -44.17 28.10 33.25
C ARG A 40 -44.16 29.62 33.25
N GLN A 41 -44.49 30.24 32.11
CA GLN A 41 -45.46 31.34 32.02
C GLN A 41 -45.64 31.79 30.55
N GLY A 42 -46.90 31.96 30.14
CA GLY A 42 -47.24 32.72 28.94
C GLY A 42 -47.94 31.96 27.81
N PHE A 43 -49.03 31.23 28.10
CA PHE A 43 -50.05 30.98 27.08
C PHE A 43 -50.72 32.33 26.73
N ARG A 44 -50.09 33.10 25.83
CA ARG A 44 -50.73 34.27 25.22
C ARG A 44 -51.77 33.77 24.22
N ARG A 45 -53.02 33.80 24.65
CA ARG A 45 -54.18 33.77 23.76
C ARG A 45 -54.06 34.93 22.77
N GLY A 46 -54.16 34.63 21.48
CA GLY A 46 -54.55 35.62 20.46
C GLY A 46 -53.43 36.21 19.60
N ALA A 47 -52.61 35.40 18.95
CA ALA A 47 -52.06 35.78 17.65
C ALA A 47 -52.92 35.06 16.59
N ARG A 48 -53.84 35.80 15.96
CA ARG A 48 -54.46 35.34 14.72
C ARG A 48 -53.29 35.12 13.76
N PHE A 49 -53.00 33.87 13.42
CA PHE A 49 -52.20 33.57 12.23
C PHE A 49 -52.95 34.18 11.06
N ALA A 50 -52.59 35.41 10.70
CA ALA A 50 -52.96 35.97 9.43
C ALA A 50 -52.31 35.04 8.40
N LEU A 51 -53.13 34.23 7.74
CA LEU A 51 -52.71 33.56 6.52
C LEU A 51 -52.09 34.65 5.65
N PRO A 52 -50.82 34.51 5.21
CA PRO A 52 -50.25 35.47 4.28
C PRO A 52 -51.24 35.54 3.11
N ARG A 53 -51.74 36.75 2.82
CA ARG A 53 -52.56 36.97 1.63
C ARG A 53 -51.74 36.42 0.47
N LEU A 54 -52.23 35.34 -0.15
CA LEU A 54 -51.73 34.85 -1.41
C LEU A 54 -51.97 35.97 -2.42
N THR A 55 -50.99 36.87 -2.56
CA THR A 55 -50.98 37.81 -3.67
C THR A 55 -50.83 36.97 -4.93
N PRO A 56 -51.73 37.10 -5.92
CA PRO A 56 -51.54 36.44 -7.21
C PRO A 56 -50.14 36.80 -7.73
N ARG A 57 -49.33 35.79 -8.10
CA ARG A 57 -48.04 36.07 -8.73
C ARG A 57 -48.31 36.96 -9.95
N PRO A 58 -47.63 38.12 -10.08
CA PRO A 58 -47.80 38.95 -11.27
C PRO A 58 -47.44 38.13 -12.51
N PHE A 59 -48.19 38.29 -13.60
CA PHE A 59 -48.02 37.49 -14.82
C PHE A 59 -46.61 37.61 -15.43
N TRP A 60 -45.92 38.72 -15.18
CA TRP A 60 -44.54 38.96 -15.62
C TRP A 60 -43.47 38.38 -14.68
N ALA A 61 -43.86 37.76 -13.56
CA ALA A 61 -42.91 37.11 -12.66
C ALA A 61 -42.18 36.00 -13.42
N PRO A 62 -40.83 35.98 -13.44
CA PRO A 62 -40.11 34.92 -14.12
C PRO A 62 -40.53 33.58 -13.52
N ASP A 63 -40.88 32.64 -14.39
CA ASP A 63 -41.18 31.30 -13.93
C ASP A 63 -39.90 30.77 -13.28
N HIS A 64 -39.98 30.37 -12.01
CA HIS A 64 -38.85 29.71 -11.36
C HIS A 64 -38.85 28.30 -11.95
N GLY A 65 -38.34 28.20 -13.17
CA GLY A 65 -38.54 27.09 -14.08
C GLY A 65 -38.35 25.78 -13.35
N ALA A 66 -39.44 25.01 -13.26
CA ALA A 66 -39.38 23.65 -12.77
C ALA A 66 -38.36 22.91 -13.65
N LYS A 67 -37.18 22.59 -13.09
CA LYS A 67 -36.08 21.95 -13.81
C LYS A 67 -36.63 20.80 -14.65
N THR A 68 -36.48 20.90 -15.97
CA THR A 68 -37.08 19.96 -16.91
C THR A 68 -36.48 18.57 -16.70
N GLY A 69 -37.17 17.50 -17.14
CA GLY A 69 -36.61 16.15 -17.07
C GLY A 69 -35.23 16.04 -17.75
N ARG A 70 -34.98 16.86 -18.77
CA ARG A 70 -33.70 16.99 -19.47
C ARG A 70 -32.60 17.59 -18.58
N ASP A 71 -32.91 18.62 -17.79
CA ASP A 71 -31.96 19.24 -16.86
C ASP A 71 -31.60 18.31 -15.69
N ARG A 72 -32.59 17.54 -15.21
CA ARG A 72 -32.36 16.50 -14.20
C ARG A 72 -31.47 15.38 -14.73
N ARG A 73 -31.67 14.96 -15.99
CA ARG A 73 -30.85 13.95 -16.65
C ARG A 73 -29.41 14.42 -16.84
N LYS A 74 -29.19 15.62 -17.39
CA LYS A 74 -27.85 16.22 -17.52
C LYS A 74 -27.12 16.32 -16.18
N ARG A 75 -27.82 16.75 -15.12
CA ARG A 75 -27.23 16.81 -13.76
C ARG A 75 -26.85 15.41 -13.25
N LYS A 76 -27.68 14.39 -13.46
CA LYS A 76 -27.37 13.01 -13.10
C LYS A 76 -26.18 12.47 -13.90
N GLU A 77 -26.09 12.77 -15.19
CA GLU A 77 -24.96 12.39 -16.06
C GLU A 77 -23.66 13.04 -15.59
N SER A 78 -23.67 14.35 -15.28
CA SER A 78 -22.50 15.03 -14.71
C SER A 78 -22.13 14.50 -13.33
N GLN A 79 -23.10 14.19 -12.47
CA GLN A 79 -22.86 13.58 -11.16
C GLN A 79 -22.26 12.18 -11.28
N MET A 80 -22.75 11.36 -12.21
CA MET A 80 -22.22 10.02 -12.48
C MET A 80 -20.79 10.09 -13.03
N ALA A 81 -20.52 10.98 -14.00
CA ALA A 81 -19.19 11.17 -14.55
C ALA A 81 -18.19 11.64 -13.48
N GLN A 82 -18.63 12.55 -12.60
CA GLN A 82 -17.81 13.00 -11.48
C GLN A 82 -17.53 11.87 -10.48
N ALA A 83 -18.53 11.03 -10.17
CA ALA A 83 -18.36 9.86 -9.30
C ALA A 83 -17.36 8.84 -9.87
N ILE A 84 -17.50 8.49 -11.16
CA ILE A 84 -16.56 7.60 -11.87
C ILE A 84 -15.15 8.18 -11.84
N GLN A 85 -15.00 9.48 -12.14
CA GLN A 85 -13.69 10.15 -12.09
C GLN A 85 -13.07 10.09 -10.68
N THR A 86 -13.86 10.32 -9.63
CA THR A 86 -13.36 10.22 -8.25
C THR A 86 -12.96 8.80 -7.86
N GLU A 87 -13.70 7.78 -8.30
CA GLU A 87 -13.34 6.37 -8.06
C GLU A 87 -12.04 6.00 -8.77
N THR A 88 -11.89 6.40 -10.04
CA THR A 88 -10.66 6.15 -10.81
C THR A 88 -9.44 6.86 -10.23
N ALA A 89 -9.58 8.11 -9.77
CA ALA A 89 -8.48 8.83 -9.13
C ALA A 89 -8.05 8.17 -7.81
N ALA A 90 -9.01 7.66 -7.03
CA ALA A 90 -8.71 6.93 -5.80
C ALA A 90 -8.02 5.60 -6.07
N GLU A 91 -8.38 4.90 -7.15
CA GLU A 91 -7.72 3.67 -7.59
C GLU A 91 -6.28 3.91 -8.04
N GLN A 92 -6.07 4.92 -8.90
CA GLN A 92 -4.73 5.33 -9.33
C GLN A 92 -3.81 5.71 -8.15
N ALA A 93 -4.35 6.43 -7.15
CA ALA A 93 -3.59 6.78 -5.96
C ALA A 93 -3.20 5.55 -5.12
N ARG A 94 -4.08 4.54 -5.04
CA ARG A 94 -3.75 3.26 -4.38
C ARG A 94 -2.67 2.51 -5.15
N ASP A 95 -2.80 2.42 -6.47
CA ASP A 95 -1.84 1.71 -7.31
C ASP A 95 -0.45 2.35 -7.25
N HIS A 96 -0.37 3.67 -7.29
CA HIS A 96 0.89 4.40 -7.12
C HIS A 96 1.49 4.13 -5.74
N MET A 97 0.69 4.17 -4.66
CA MET A 97 1.17 3.82 -3.32
C MET A 97 1.70 2.38 -3.25
N LEU A 98 1.05 1.42 -3.90
CA LEU A 98 1.50 0.02 -3.94
C LEU A 98 2.84 -0.12 -4.66
N ARG A 99 3.04 0.59 -5.79
CA ARG A 99 4.31 0.59 -6.52
C ARG A 99 5.46 1.14 -5.68
N LEU A 100 5.23 2.23 -4.95
CA LEU A 100 6.23 2.79 -4.03
C LEU A 100 6.62 1.81 -2.91
N LEU A 101 5.66 1.07 -2.35
CA LEU A 101 5.97 0.05 -1.34
C LEU A 101 6.73 -1.13 -1.95
N ILE A 102 6.39 -1.54 -3.18
CA ILE A 102 7.13 -2.57 -3.91
C ILE A 102 8.56 -2.10 -4.19
N ALA A 103 8.75 -0.85 -4.59
CA ALA A 103 10.06 -0.25 -4.82
C ALA A 103 10.93 -0.27 -3.56
N GLU A 104 10.38 0.14 -2.41
CA GLU A 104 11.12 0.05 -1.14
C GLU A 104 11.53 -1.38 -0.80
N GLN A 105 10.64 -2.35 -1.00
CA GLN A 105 10.94 -3.77 -0.77
C GLN A 105 12.00 -4.29 -1.76
N ASN A 106 11.90 -3.91 -3.04
CA ASN A 106 12.85 -4.30 -4.07
C ASN A 106 14.23 -3.67 -3.83
N ASP A 107 14.28 -2.41 -3.40
CA ASP A 107 15.51 -1.76 -2.95
C ASP A 107 16.15 -2.49 -1.76
N ALA A 108 15.36 -2.82 -0.73
CA ALA A 108 15.85 -3.57 0.42
C ALA A 108 16.38 -4.96 0.02
N PHE A 109 15.68 -5.64 -0.89
CA PHE A 109 16.10 -6.93 -1.43
C PHE A 109 17.37 -6.82 -2.27
N ARG A 110 17.47 -5.81 -3.15
CA ARG A 110 18.63 -5.54 -4.01
C ARG A 110 19.88 -5.21 -3.21
N ARG A 111 19.76 -4.31 -2.21
CA ARG A 111 20.90 -3.85 -1.39
C ARG A 111 21.59 -4.98 -0.62
N CYS A 112 20.86 -6.06 -0.33
CA CYS A 112 21.40 -7.25 0.32
C CYS A 112 21.60 -8.43 -0.65
N LEU A 113 21.46 -8.22 -1.97
CA LEU A 113 21.52 -9.27 -3.00
C LEU A 113 20.63 -10.48 -2.68
N GLY A 114 19.44 -10.22 -2.15
CA GLY A 114 18.48 -11.23 -1.74
C GLY A 114 18.84 -12.05 -0.50
N PHE A 115 19.95 -11.73 0.19
CA PHE A 115 20.38 -12.42 1.41
C PHE A 115 19.86 -11.71 2.66
N ALA A 116 19.06 -12.41 3.48
CA ALA A 116 18.55 -11.93 4.76
C ALA A 116 17.94 -10.50 4.70
N ALA A 117 17.30 -10.17 3.57
CA ALA A 117 16.74 -8.85 3.34
C ALA A 117 15.62 -8.55 4.35
N LEU A 118 15.70 -7.37 4.97
CA LEU A 118 14.75 -6.87 5.95
C LEU A 118 14.14 -5.57 5.45
N TRP A 119 12.82 -5.45 5.54
CA TRP A 119 12.07 -4.24 5.24
C TRP A 119 11.02 -4.03 6.33
N ARG A 120 11.14 -2.94 7.10
CA ARG A 120 10.21 -2.58 8.20
C ARG A 120 9.91 -3.74 9.15
N ASP A 121 10.95 -4.40 9.65
CA ASP A 121 10.89 -5.59 10.53
C ASP A 121 10.28 -6.86 9.88
N HIS A 122 10.02 -6.84 8.58
CA HIS A 122 9.62 -8.02 7.81
C HIS A 122 10.80 -8.60 7.03
N HIS A 123 10.93 -9.93 7.06
CA HIS A 123 11.88 -10.65 6.22
C HIS A 123 11.33 -10.79 4.80
N LEU A 124 12.07 -10.27 3.82
CA LEU A 124 11.78 -10.48 2.41
C LEU A 124 12.34 -11.84 1.98
N LYS A 125 11.44 -12.80 1.76
CA LYS A 125 11.81 -14.16 1.36
C LYS A 125 12.11 -14.20 -0.13
N GLY A 126 13.16 -14.91 -0.52
CA GLY A 126 13.57 -14.94 -1.92
C GLY A 126 14.89 -15.65 -2.15
N ARG A 127 15.43 -15.50 -3.36
CA ARG A 127 16.77 -15.95 -3.74
C ARG A 127 17.40 -15.02 -4.77
N ALA A 128 18.72 -14.99 -4.82
CA ALA A 128 19.45 -14.48 -5.95
C ALA A 128 19.89 -15.64 -6.85
N VAL A 129 19.78 -15.44 -8.16
CA VAL A 129 20.22 -16.38 -9.19
C VAL A 129 21.07 -15.63 -10.21
N VAL A 130 21.99 -16.35 -10.83
CA VAL A 130 22.87 -15.81 -11.85
C VAL A 130 22.87 -16.75 -13.05
N THR A 131 23.04 -16.19 -14.24
CA THR A 131 23.19 -16.98 -15.47
C THR A 131 24.63 -17.49 -15.63
N PRO A 132 24.84 -18.52 -16.46
CA PRO A 132 26.19 -19.03 -16.76
C PRO A 132 27.14 -17.97 -17.32
N GLY A 133 26.65 -17.06 -18.17
CA GLY A 133 27.45 -15.98 -18.74
C GLY A 133 27.93 -15.00 -17.68
N PHE A 134 27.07 -14.63 -16.73
CA PHE A 134 27.49 -13.85 -15.57
C PHE A 134 28.52 -14.61 -14.73
N GLU A 135 28.27 -15.90 -14.46
CA GLU A 135 29.14 -16.69 -13.60
C GLU A 135 30.56 -16.87 -14.17
N ALA A 136 30.69 -16.90 -15.50
CA ALA A 136 31.95 -16.99 -16.22
C ALA A 136 32.82 -15.71 -16.15
N LEU A 137 32.27 -14.59 -15.67
CA LEU A 137 33.04 -13.35 -15.52
C LEU A 137 34.13 -13.47 -14.44
N PRO A 138 35.24 -12.73 -14.58
CA PRO A 138 36.27 -12.64 -13.55
C PRO A 138 35.70 -12.20 -12.20
N VAL A 139 36.20 -12.76 -11.10
CA VAL A 139 35.71 -12.48 -9.74
C VAL A 139 35.75 -10.99 -9.40
N ALA A 140 36.82 -10.29 -9.81
CA ALA A 140 36.95 -8.85 -9.61
C ALA A 140 35.81 -8.08 -10.30
N THR A 141 35.54 -8.40 -11.56
CA THR A 141 34.46 -7.81 -12.35
C THR A 141 33.09 -8.14 -11.76
N LYS A 142 32.84 -9.39 -11.34
CA LYS A 142 31.60 -9.77 -10.64
C LYS A 142 31.39 -8.94 -9.38
N SER A 143 32.43 -8.76 -8.57
CA SER A 143 32.36 -7.95 -7.34
C SER A 143 32.07 -6.48 -7.63
N ALA A 144 32.72 -5.90 -8.65
CA ALA A 144 32.46 -4.52 -9.08
C ALA A 144 31.01 -4.34 -9.57
N LEU A 145 30.52 -5.26 -10.40
CA LEU A 145 29.15 -5.24 -10.91
C LEU A 145 28.12 -5.41 -9.78
N MET A 146 28.31 -6.38 -8.88
CA MET A 146 27.44 -6.57 -7.72
C MET A 146 27.41 -5.33 -6.81
N GLY A 147 28.57 -4.70 -6.59
CA GLY A 147 28.65 -3.43 -5.86
C GLY A 147 27.83 -2.32 -6.51
N LYS A 148 27.80 -2.25 -7.84
CA LYS A 148 26.94 -1.31 -8.58
C LYS A 148 25.45 -1.66 -8.47
N VAL A 149 25.09 -2.94 -8.53
CA VAL A 149 23.69 -3.38 -8.31
C VAL A 149 23.20 -2.97 -6.93
N ILE A 150 23.99 -3.23 -5.88
CA ILE A 150 23.65 -2.86 -4.50
C ILE A 150 23.39 -1.35 -4.36
N ASN A 151 24.23 -0.54 -5.00
CA ASN A 151 24.18 0.93 -4.90
C ASN A 151 23.42 1.60 -6.05
N PHE A 152 22.66 0.84 -6.85
CA PHE A 152 21.96 1.40 -8.00
C PHE A 152 20.88 2.40 -7.55
N THR A 153 20.89 3.59 -8.14
CA THR A 153 19.92 4.67 -7.88
C THR A 153 19.48 5.39 -9.15
N ASP A 154 19.96 4.97 -10.32
CA ASP A 154 19.75 5.64 -11.60
C ASP A 154 18.46 5.14 -12.27
N PHE A 155 17.33 5.35 -11.58
CA PHE A 155 16.00 5.02 -12.10
C PHE A 155 15.50 6.16 -12.99
N THR A 156 15.12 5.81 -14.21
CA THR A 156 14.63 6.72 -15.24
C THR A 156 13.33 6.19 -15.82
N GLU A 157 12.53 7.03 -16.46
CA GLU A 157 11.28 6.62 -17.11
C GLU A 157 11.48 5.51 -18.16
N GLU A 158 12.68 5.38 -18.73
CA GLU A 158 13.02 4.33 -19.70
C GLU A 158 13.24 2.96 -19.04
N ASN A 159 13.88 2.91 -17.87
CA ASN A 159 14.23 1.65 -17.21
C ASN A 159 13.22 1.22 -16.14
N ASP A 160 12.45 2.17 -15.59
CA ASP A 160 11.47 1.92 -14.54
C ASP A 160 10.16 2.71 -14.79
N PRO A 161 9.37 2.37 -15.84
CA PRO A 161 8.11 3.05 -16.13
C PRO A 161 7.06 2.88 -15.03
N TRP A 162 7.22 1.85 -14.19
CA TRP A 162 6.27 1.48 -13.14
C TRP A 162 6.71 1.94 -11.75
N GLU A 163 7.87 2.58 -11.63
CA GLU A 163 8.44 3.07 -10.37
C GLU A 163 8.54 1.96 -9.31
N ASP A 164 8.70 0.71 -9.72
CA ASP A 164 8.72 -0.46 -8.83
C ASP A 164 10.15 -0.95 -8.55
N HIS A 165 11.16 -0.26 -9.11
CA HIS A 165 12.58 -0.53 -8.95
C HIS A 165 12.95 -2.00 -9.24
N SER A 166 12.24 -2.64 -10.17
CA SER A 166 12.40 -4.07 -10.45
C SER A 166 13.50 -4.38 -11.47
N PHE A 167 14.05 -3.39 -12.19
CA PHE A 167 15.00 -3.62 -13.28
C PHE A 167 16.12 -2.57 -13.32
N GLY A 168 17.29 -2.96 -13.83
CA GLY A 168 18.33 -2.01 -14.18
C GLY A 168 19.50 -2.62 -14.94
N ARG A 169 20.37 -1.73 -15.42
CA ARG A 169 21.61 -2.05 -16.14
C ARG A 169 22.79 -1.46 -15.41
N VAL A 170 23.87 -2.23 -15.24
CA VAL A 170 25.13 -1.71 -14.70
C VAL A 170 26.32 -2.17 -15.53
N GLU A 171 27.38 -1.38 -15.51
CA GLU A 171 28.59 -1.64 -16.28
C GLU A 171 29.83 -1.42 -15.42
N ALA A 172 30.79 -2.35 -15.49
CA ALA A 172 32.08 -2.27 -14.82
C ALA A 172 33.12 -3.09 -15.60
N ASP A 173 34.37 -2.62 -15.63
CA ASP A 173 35.51 -3.28 -16.27
C ASP A 173 35.26 -3.74 -17.72
N GLY A 174 34.47 -2.97 -18.49
CA GLY A 174 34.11 -3.29 -19.87
C GLY A 174 33.04 -4.37 -20.02
N ALA A 175 32.48 -4.90 -18.93
CA ALA A 175 31.34 -5.80 -18.92
C ALA A 175 30.06 -5.05 -18.52
N ALA A 176 28.94 -5.40 -19.16
CA ALA A 176 27.61 -4.92 -18.82
C ALA A 176 26.74 -6.09 -18.36
N ILE A 177 25.90 -5.85 -17.36
CA ILE A 177 24.88 -6.80 -16.91
C ILE A 177 23.53 -6.12 -16.79
N PHE A 178 22.48 -6.92 -16.94
CA PHE A 178 21.16 -6.60 -16.45
C PHE A 178 20.93 -7.26 -15.11
N TRP A 179 20.13 -6.61 -14.28
CA TRP A 179 19.57 -7.19 -13.08
C TRP A 179 18.06 -6.96 -13.08
N LYS A 180 17.32 -7.94 -12.56
CA LYS A 180 15.88 -7.81 -12.35
C LYS A 180 15.39 -8.50 -11.09
N ILE A 181 14.29 -8.04 -10.53
CA ILE A 181 13.61 -8.64 -9.39
C ILE A 181 12.21 -9.08 -9.83
N ASP A 182 12.04 -10.40 -9.97
CA ASP A 182 10.75 -10.99 -10.28
C ASP A 182 10.01 -11.36 -8.99
N LEU A 183 8.70 -11.11 -8.95
CA LEU A 183 7.82 -11.48 -7.84
C LEU A 183 7.08 -12.78 -8.14
N PHE A 184 7.18 -13.74 -7.23
CA PHE A 184 6.52 -15.03 -7.30
C PHE A 184 5.62 -15.28 -6.09
N ASP A 185 4.73 -16.25 -6.22
CA ASP A 185 4.05 -16.86 -5.09
C ASP A 185 5.01 -17.67 -4.19
N THR A 186 4.50 -18.13 -3.04
CA THR A 186 5.30 -18.90 -2.07
C THR A 186 5.93 -20.18 -2.63
N ALA A 187 5.37 -20.76 -3.71
CA ALA A 187 5.86 -21.96 -4.37
C ALA A 187 6.75 -21.68 -5.61
N TYR A 188 7.05 -20.42 -5.95
CA TYR A 188 7.80 -20.06 -7.17
C TYR A 188 7.20 -20.61 -8.48
N THR A 189 5.88 -20.80 -8.52
CA THR A 189 5.18 -21.43 -9.65
C THR A 189 4.53 -20.39 -10.54
N PHE A 190 3.95 -19.35 -9.95
CA PHE A 190 3.26 -18.28 -10.68
C PHE A 190 3.81 -16.92 -10.25
N GLY A 191 3.83 -15.97 -11.19
CA GLY A 191 4.07 -14.57 -10.86
C GLY A 191 2.99 -14.09 -9.91
N ALA A 192 3.36 -13.37 -8.84
CA ALA A 192 2.38 -12.81 -7.90
C ALA A 192 1.37 -11.96 -8.68
N THR A 193 0.14 -12.47 -8.84
CA THR A 193 -0.77 -12.02 -9.90
C THR A 193 -1.70 -10.89 -9.47
N MET A 194 -1.59 -10.41 -8.22
CA MET A 194 -2.43 -9.36 -7.67
C MET A 194 -1.57 -8.29 -6.97
N PRO A 195 -1.83 -6.99 -7.18
CA PRO A 195 -1.01 -5.91 -6.64
C PRO A 195 -1.05 -5.84 -5.09
N ASP A 196 -2.15 -6.29 -4.49
CA ASP A 196 -2.35 -6.33 -3.05
C ASP A 196 -1.58 -7.47 -2.36
N CYS A 197 -1.36 -8.61 -3.02
CA CYS A 197 -0.49 -9.67 -2.47
C CYS A 197 1.00 -9.43 -2.75
N ALA A 198 1.34 -8.69 -3.82
CA ALA A 198 2.71 -8.33 -4.18
C ALA A 198 3.41 -7.47 -3.09
N CYS A 199 2.62 -6.74 -2.30
CA CYS A 199 3.12 -5.93 -1.20
C CYS A 199 3.30 -6.72 0.10
N ASP A 200 2.73 -7.93 0.22
CA ASP A 200 2.83 -8.79 1.41
C ASP A 200 4.11 -9.67 1.35
N PRO A 201 5.10 -9.43 2.23
CA PRO A 201 6.34 -10.21 2.28
C PRO A 201 6.14 -11.70 2.58
N ASP A 202 5.05 -12.08 3.23
CA ASP A 202 4.81 -13.48 3.61
C ASP A 202 4.23 -14.31 2.46
N GLN A 203 3.44 -13.66 1.59
CA GLN A 203 2.83 -14.29 0.42
C GLN A 203 3.70 -14.22 -0.83
N THR A 204 4.64 -13.28 -0.88
CA THR A 204 5.51 -13.06 -2.04
C THR A 204 6.90 -13.67 -1.84
N ARG A 205 7.50 -14.13 -2.93
CA ARG A 205 8.90 -14.52 -3.02
C ARG A 205 9.60 -13.72 -4.09
N ARG A 206 10.75 -13.13 -3.76
CA ARG A 206 11.54 -12.30 -4.68
C ARG A 206 12.68 -13.11 -5.30
N VAL A 207 12.87 -12.96 -6.60
CA VAL A 207 14.01 -13.55 -7.31
C VAL A 207 14.83 -12.45 -7.95
N LEU A 208 16.01 -12.18 -7.41
CA LEU A 208 16.99 -11.29 -8.04
C LEU A 208 17.78 -12.09 -9.07
N THR A 209 17.71 -11.71 -10.34
CA THR A 209 18.45 -12.37 -11.42
C THR A 209 19.53 -11.43 -11.93
N LEU A 210 20.79 -11.89 -11.99
CA LEU A 210 21.90 -11.18 -12.65
C LEU A 210 22.30 -11.92 -13.93
N TYR A 211 22.35 -11.20 -15.05
CA TYR A 211 22.58 -11.82 -16.35
C TYR A 211 23.22 -10.88 -17.37
N LEU A 212 23.87 -11.42 -18.40
CA LEU A 212 24.45 -10.62 -19.48
C LEU A 212 23.36 -10.12 -20.44
N PRO A 213 23.55 -8.96 -21.09
CA PRO A 213 22.65 -8.49 -22.15
C PRO A 213 22.50 -9.47 -23.31
N SER A 214 23.50 -10.31 -23.58
CA SER A 214 23.46 -11.33 -24.63
C SER A 214 22.61 -12.56 -24.27
N GLU A 215 22.18 -12.69 -23.01
CA GLU A 215 21.37 -13.80 -22.51
C GLU A 215 19.88 -13.42 -22.37
N HIS A 216 19.52 -12.22 -22.80
CA HIS A 216 18.16 -11.72 -22.87
C HIS A 216 17.45 -12.19 -24.16
#